data_AF-A0A2J6T939-F1
#
_entry.id   AF-A0A2J6T939-F1
#
_cell.length_a   1.000
_cell.length_b   1.000
_cell.length_c   1.000
_cell.angle_alpha   90.00
_cell.angle_beta   90.00
_cell.angle_gamma   90.00
#
_symmetry.space_group_name_H-M   'P 1'
#
loop_
_entity.id
_entity.type
_entity.pdbx_description
1 polymer ?
#
loop_
_entity_poly.entity_id
_entity_poly.type
_entity_poly.pdbx_seq_one_letter_code
_entity_poly.pdbx_strand_id
1 'polypeptide(L)'
;MDQDMQQCGFSGNLALYGLGIRLGVYFQWITSQIAVYFHLKGSNDLSNAYIIFSFALMIAVFVLTFDHVQSYPVEVVIILYMLFGGFFSVRGYRPRSKKPRASRLWRRLFANGIVLAVEIYGFWFWIHGKSGNRFNPSPCGTTVFLFTKIPAKDFQRASIFCAAFLIYMAAVGLYMMAYTHRKPILNLARTIWNYKTQRASAEDIALPSISPELACKNTINREQQEALRQVLRYHCSVPSSEVVSAYIEEITIDHMIVRAEPTIKRHQISFRPPLNSYAEFGRRFDELYAESQENLRAEDSMSGASVSDVASIRGRIKISYRYLLLVWDALISVETPGSPSPYRRAWSEQAFASLFHLIALIYSILAIELTLKWNNVSDVYTIKSTGQLIPFIIGIAGILKVWYDVRMKYSERRQAMAHHQVNQSGQSDRMEAIKVSNFVEPYKMVSMQGEDGRWV
;
A
#
# COMPACT_ATOMS: atom_id res chain seq x y z
N MET A 1 -5.98 53.97 34.56
CA MET A 1 -7.18 53.28 34.04
C MET A 1 -6.72 51.86 33.73
N ASP A 2 -6.41 51.11 34.78
CA ASP A 2 -5.60 49.88 34.74
C ASP A 2 -6.12 48.91 35.81
N GLN A 3 -7.39 48.51 35.71
CA GLN A 3 -7.99 47.56 36.66
C GLN A 3 -8.67 46.33 36.02
N ASP A 4 -8.50 46.09 34.71
CA ASP A 4 -9.01 44.87 34.03
C ASP A 4 -7.91 43.99 33.42
N MET A 5 -6.76 43.86 34.09
CA MET A 5 -5.89 42.68 33.91
C MET A 5 -6.41 41.47 34.71
N GLN A 6 -7.74 41.31 34.80
CA GLN A 6 -8.36 40.04 35.14
C GLN A 6 -7.86 38.99 34.14
N GLN A 7 -7.45 37.83 34.66
CA GLN A 7 -6.78 36.75 33.94
C GLN A 7 -7.49 36.42 32.62
N CYS A 8 -6.96 36.97 31.54
CA CYS A 8 -7.34 36.64 30.18
C CYS A 8 -6.92 35.19 29.89
N GLY A 9 -7.88 34.28 29.74
CA GLY A 9 -7.64 32.87 29.43
C GLY A 9 -8.79 31.97 29.91
N PHE A 10 -8.73 30.68 29.58
CA PHE A 10 -9.70 29.69 30.06
C PHE A 10 -9.02 28.32 30.24
N SER A 11 -9.60 27.48 31.09
CA SER A 11 -9.12 26.10 31.28
C SER A 11 -9.59 25.23 30.12
N GLY A 12 -8.65 24.62 29.39
CA GLY A 12 -8.96 23.85 28.19
C GLY A 12 -9.37 22.40 28.48
N ASN A 13 -10.12 21.81 27.55
CA ASN A 13 -10.52 20.42 27.67
C ASN A 13 -9.36 19.42 27.43
N LEU A 14 -8.81 18.95 28.55
CA LEU A 14 -7.78 17.91 28.65
C LEU A 14 -8.12 16.63 27.86
N ALA A 15 -9.39 16.26 27.74
CA ALA A 15 -9.81 15.02 27.08
C ALA A 15 -9.83 15.12 25.55
N LEU A 16 -9.82 16.33 24.99
CA LEU A 16 -9.90 16.56 23.55
C LEU A 16 -8.54 16.90 22.92
N TYR A 17 -7.78 17.77 23.57
CA TYR A 17 -6.52 18.27 23.02
C TYR A 17 -5.45 18.50 24.11
N GLY A 18 -5.55 17.78 25.22
CA GLY A 18 -4.50 17.74 26.23
C GLY A 18 -3.15 17.26 25.67
N LEU A 19 -2.08 17.50 26.42
CA LEU A 19 -0.70 17.29 25.96
C LEU A 19 -0.45 15.88 25.40
N GLY A 20 -0.93 14.83 26.08
CA GLY A 20 -0.71 13.45 25.61
C GLY A 20 -1.41 13.13 24.28
N ILE A 21 -2.60 13.71 24.06
CA ILE A 21 -3.32 13.60 22.78
C ILE A 21 -2.52 14.32 21.69
N ARG A 22 -2.12 15.57 21.93
CA ARG A 22 -1.33 16.36 20.97
C ARG A 22 -0.03 15.68 20.57
N LEU A 23 0.78 15.26 21.55
CA LEU A 23 2.04 14.56 21.28
C LEU A 23 1.81 13.23 20.55
N GLY A 24 0.79 12.47 20.95
CA GLY A 24 0.42 11.23 20.27
C GLY A 24 0.10 11.45 18.79
N VAL A 25 -0.69 12.48 18.49
CA VAL A 25 -1.06 12.88 17.14
C VAL A 25 0.16 13.34 16.33
N TYR A 26 1.04 14.16 16.92
CA TYR A 26 2.26 14.62 16.25
C TYR A 26 3.19 13.45 15.90
N PHE A 27 3.37 12.52 16.83
CA PHE A 27 4.14 11.30 16.59
C PHE A 27 3.51 10.42 15.52
N GLN A 28 2.18 10.26 15.52
CA GLN A 28 1.47 9.52 14.47
C GLN A 28 1.67 10.14 13.08
N TRP A 29 1.62 11.48 12.97
CA TRP A 29 1.87 12.16 11.70
C TRP A 29 3.29 11.94 11.20
N ILE A 30 4.29 12.19 12.05
CA ILE A 30 5.71 12.03 11.69
C ILE A 30 5.99 10.58 11.27
N THR A 31 5.51 9.60 12.04
CA THR A 31 5.73 8.19 11.76
C THR A 31 5.05 7.72 10.48
N SER A 32 3.84 8.22 10.19
CA SER A 32 3.17 7.96 8.91
C SER A 32 3.99 8.47 7.73
N GLN A 33 4.55 9.68 7.81
CA GLN A 33 5.36 10.22 6.72
C GLN A 33 6.67 9.46 6.51
N ILE A 34 7.37 9.12 7.59
CA ILE A 34 8.58 8.28 7.50
C ILE A 34 8.22 6.94 6.86
N ALA A 35 7.12 6.30 7.27
CA ALA A 35 6.69 5.02 6.72
C ALA A 35 6.33 5.10 5.23
N VAL A 36 5.71 6.20 4.78
CA VAL A 36 5.39 6.44 3.36
C VAL A 36 6.65 6.68 2.54
N TYR A 37 7.53 7.57 3.01
CA TYR A 37 8.80 7.91 2.35
C TYR A 37 9.69 6.68 2.17
N PHE A 38 9.85 5.88 3.23
CA PHE A 38 10.63 4.66 3.17
C PHE A 38 9.88 3.46 2.58
N HIS A 39 8.64 3.61 2.13
CA HIS A 39 7.86 2.52 1.53
C HIS A 39 7.83 1.27 2.45
N LEU A 40 7.51 1.47 3.72
CA LEU A 40 7.45 0.41 4.72
C LEU A 40 6.16 -0.40 4.55
N LYS A 41 6.24 -1.74 4.72
CA LYS A 41 5.07 -2.63 4.57
C LYS A 41 3.95 -2.26 5.57
N GLY A 42 4.31 -1.81 6.76
CA GLY A 42 3.39 -1.42 7.84
C GLY A 42 2.74 -0.04 7.72
N SER A 43 3.03 0.75 6.67
CA SER A 43 2.49 2.12 6.51
C SER A 43 0.96 2.18 6.49
N ASN A 44 0.31 1.12 5.98
CA ASN A 44 -1.15 1.05 5.93
C ASN A 44 -1.77 0.89 7.32
N ASP A 45 -1.10 0.21 8.25
CA ASP A 45 -1.60 0.04 9.62
C ASP A 45 -1.55 1.35 10.38
N LEU A 46 -0.46 2.12 10.22
CA LEU A 46 -0.33 3.46 10.79
C LEU A 46 -1.41 4.41 10.24
N SER A 47 -1.62 4.37 8.92
CA SER A 47 -2.69 5.14 8.28
C SER A 47 -4.08 4.75 8.78
N ASN A 48 -4.34 3.45 9.00
CA ASN A 48 -5.62 2.99 9.54
C ASN A 48 -5.85 3.45 10.98
N ALA A 49 -4.83 3.38 11.84
CA ALA A 49 -4.90 3.88 13.20
C ALA A 49 -5.26 5.37 13.22
N TYR A 50 -4.65 6.15 12.33
CA TYR A 50 -4.99 7.57 12.19
C TYR A 50 -6.42 7.81 11.67
N ILE A 51 -6.92 6.99 10.72
CA ILE A 51 -8.31 7.11 10.24
C ILE A 51 -9.30 6.88 11.40
N ILE A 52 -9.06 5.86 12.23
CA ILE A 52 -9.89 5.58 13.42
C ILE A 52 -9.84 6.75 14.39
N PHE A 53 -8.64 7.27 14.66
CA PHE A 53 -8.46 8.43 15.52
C PHE A 53 -9.16 9.69 14.98
N SER A 54 -9.09 9.93 13.66
CA SER A 54 -9.79 11.05 13.00
C SER A 54 -11.30 10.92 13.12
N PHE A 55 -11.83 9.70 13.00
CA PHE A 55 -13.24 9.44 13.22
C PHE A 55 -13.64 9.72 14.67
N ALA A 56 -12.81 9.33 15.64
CA ALA A 56 -13.04 9.65 17.04
C ALA A 56 -13.04 11.16 17.30
N LEU A 57 -12.08 11.92 16.72
CA LEU A 57 -12.07 13.39 16.80
C LEU A 57 -13.30 14.02 16.14
N MET A 58 -13.80 13.45 15.05
CA MET A 58 -15.03 13.92 14.40
C MET A 58 -16.25 13.72 15.31
N ILE A 59 -16.37 12.57 15.96
CA ILE A 59 -17.43 12.35 16.96
C ILE A 59 -17.25 13.32 18.13
N ALA A 60 -16.02 13.50 18.61
CA ALA A 60 -15.74 14.36 19.74
C ALA A 60 -16.12 15.82 19.47
N VAL A 61 -15.79 16.36 18.29
CA VAL A 61 -16.18 17.73 17.91
C VAL A 61 -17.68 17.86 17.71
N PHE A 62 -18.33 16.82 17.17
CA PHE A 62 -19.79 16.79 17.05
C PHE A 62 -20.45 16.84 18.42
N VAL A 63 -20.04 15.97 19.36
CA VAL A 63 -20.54 15.97 20.74
C VAL A 63 -20.28 17.32 21.41
N LEU A 64 -19.05 17.86 21.31
CA LEU A 64 -18.71 19.17 21.87
C LEU A 64 -19.62 20.31 21.35
N THR A 65 -20.09 20.21 20.10
CA THR A 65 -20.96 21.23 19.49
C THR A 65 -22.38 21.22 20.07
N PHE A 66 -22.85 20.06 20.54
CA PHE A 66 -24.20 19.88 21.05
C PHE A 66 -24.26 19.73 22.57
N ASP A 67 -23.13 19.56 23.22
CA ASP A 67 -23.05 19.56 24.67
C ASP A 67 -23.32 20.97 25.21
N HIS A 68 -24.04 21.06 26.33
CA HIS A 68 -24.37 22.34 26.98
C HIS A 68 -23.24 22.84 27.89
N VAL A 69 -22.13 22.11 27.95
CA VAL A 69 -20.92 22.49 28.69
C VAL A 69 -20.26 23.69 28.02
N GLN A 70 -19.70 24.59 28.85
CA GLN A 70 -18.98 25.78 28.41
C GLN A 70 -17.81 25.41 27.49
N SER A 71 -18.05 25.50 26.19
CA SER A 71 -17.07 25.19 25.15
C SER A 71 -16.74 26.44 24.36
N TYR A 72 -15.47 26.58 23.97
CA TYR A 72 -14.99 27.78 23.29
C TYR A 72 -14.70 27.50 21.80
N PRO A 73 -14.90 28.48 20.89
CA PRO A 73 -14.61 28.30 19.46
C PRO A 73 -13.16 27.87 19.20
N VAL A 74 -12.23 28.32 20.04
CA VAL A 74 -10.80 27.97 20.00
C VAL A 74 -10.60 26.45 20.05
N GLU A 75 -11.39 25.72 20.83
CA GLU A 75 -11.27 24.27 21.01
C GLU A 75 -11.62 23.53 19.72
N VAL A 76 -12.68 23.97 19.04
CA VAL A 76 -13.06 23.45 17.73
C VAL A 76 -11.98 23.76 16.69
N VAL A 77 -11.44 24.98 16.69
CA VAL A 77 -10.35 25.36 15.79
C VAL A 77 -9.14 24.45 15.94
N ILE A 78 -8.75 24.10 17.18
CA ILE A 78 -7.65 23.17 17.46
C ILE A 78 -7.94 21.78 16.87
N ILE A 79 -9.14 21.25 17.11
CA ILE A 79 -9.53 19.94 16.57
C ILE A 79 -9.55 19.97 15.04
N LEU A 80 -10.02 21.05 14.41
CA LEU A 80 -9.98 21.23 12.96
C LEU A 80 -8.53 21.25 12.43
N TYR A 81 -7.58 21.90 13.14
CA TYR A 81 -6.17 21.85 12.76
C TYR A 81 -5.55 20.45 12.92
N MET A 82 -5.98 19.68 13.93
CA MET A 82 -5.59 18.28 14.06
C MET A 82 -6.11 17.44 12.89
N LEU A 83 -7.39 17.58 12.55
CA LEU A 83 -8.00 16.86 11.43
C LEU A 83 -7.33 17.24 10.09
N PHE A 84 -7.00 18.52 9.90
CA PHE A 84 -6.27 19.02 8.73
C PHE A 84 -4.86 18.44 8.63
N GLY A 85 -4.08 18.44 9.72
CA GLY A 85 -2.69 17.98 9.72
C GLY A 85 -2.56 16.54 9.25
N GLY A 86 -3.43 15.65 9.73
CA GLY A 86 -3.35 14.26 9.31
C GLY A 86 -4.18 13.89 8.07
N PHE A 87 -4.87 14.82 7.41
CA PHE A 87 -5.40 14.61 6.06
C PHE A 87 -4.32 14.04 5.12
N PHE A 88 -3.10 14.55 5.25
CA PHE A 88 -1.94 14.10 4.47
C PHE A 88 -1.35 12.77 4.95
N SER A 89 -1.67 12.33 6.17
CA SER A 89 -1.23 11.05 6.76
C SER A 89 -2.10 9.86 6.33
N VAL A 90 -3.26 10.09 5.71
CA VAL A 90 -4.19 9.05 5.24
C VAL A 90 -3.74 8.41 3.91
N ARG A 91 -2.84 9.06 3.18
CA ARG A 91 -2.27 8.55 1.92
C ARG A 91 -1.14 7.55 2.18
N GLY A 92 -1.48 6.38 2.73
CA GLY A 92 -0.52 5.29 2.94
C GLY A 92 0.15 4.80 1.65
N TYR A 93 1.41 4.34 1.77
CA TYR A 93 2.12 3.66 0.68
C TYR A 93 1.37 2.38 0.27
N ARG A 94 1.17 2.24 -1.04
CA ARG A 94 0.41 1.15 -1.65
C ARG A 94 1.36 0.17 -2.32
N PRO A 95 1.89 -0.85 -1.62
CA PRO A 95 2.43 -2.00 -2.32
C PRO A 95 1.30 -2.60 -3.17
N ARG A 96 1.65 -3.22 -4.30
CA ARG A 96 0.73 -3.93 -5.20
C ARG A 96 0.16 -5.14 -4.44
N SER A 97 -0.77 -4.89 -3.52
CA SER A 97 -1.23 -5.83 -2.52
C SER A 97 -2.30 -6.74 -3.12
N LYS A 98 -2.19 -8.05 -2.84
CA LYS A 98 -3.15 -9.10 -3.20
C LYS A 98 -4.50 -9.00 -2.45
N LYS A 99 -4.72 -7.97 -1.62
CA LYS A 99 -5.96 -7.84 -0.81
C LYS A 99 -7.22 -7.76 -1.70
N PRO A 100 -8.32 -8.42 -1.29
CA PRO A 100 -9.58 -8.46 -2.04
C PRO A 100 -10.10 -7.05 -2.30
N ARG A 101 -10.69 -6.87 -3.49
CA ARG A 101 -11.12 -5.56 -4.02
C ARG A 101 -12.09 -4.82 -3.09
N ALA A 102 -12.96 -5.57 -2.40
CA ALA A 102 -13.94 -5.04 -1.44
C ALA A 102 -13.28 -4.33 -0.25
N SER A 103 -12.28 -4.94 0.40
CA SER A 103 -11.56 -4.32 1.53
C SER A 103 -10.89 -2.99 1.17
N ARG A 104 -10.39 -2.88 -0.07
CA ARG A 104 -9.76 -1.67 -0.59
C ARG A 104 -10.77 -0.57 -0.89
N LEU A 105 -11.97 -0.93 -1.35
CA LEU A 105 -13.04 0.01 -1.60
C LEU A 105 -13.59 0.57 -0.29
N TRP A 106 -13.93 -0.29 0.68
CA TRP A 106 -14.42 0.11 1.99
C TRP A 106 -13.49 1.07 2.71
N ARG A 107 -12.19 0.78 2.76
CA ARG A 107 -11.20 1.69 3.37
C ARG A 107 -11.20 3.08 2.70
N ARG A 108 -11.33 3.14 1.38
CA ARG A 108 -11.35 4.42 0.64
C ARG A 108 -12.63 5.19 0.91
N LEU A 109 -13.77 4.51 0.87
CA LEU A 109 -15.07 5.13 1.15
C LEU A 109 -15.12 5.68 2.57
N PHE A 110 -14.63 4.90 3.55
CA PHE A 110 -14.59 5.33 4.95
C PHE A 110 -13.67 6.53 5.16
N ALA A 111 -12.43 6.47 4.64
CA ALA A 111 -11.48 7.57 4.73
C ALA A 111 -12.02 8.85 4.05
N ASN A 112 -12.56 8.74 2.84
CA ASN A 112 -13.13 9.87 2.12
C ASN A 112 -14.40 10.41 2.81
N GLY A 113 -15.21 9.53 3.40
CA GLY A 113 -16.40 9.91 4.17
C GLY A 113 -16.04 10.75 5.39
N ILE A 114 -14.96 10.40 6.12
CA ILE A 114 -14.46 11.21 7.22
C ILE A 114 -14.00 12.57 6.72
N VAL A 115 -13.21 12.63 5.65
CA VAL A 115 -12.78 13.91 5.06
C VAL A 115 -13.98 14.79 4.70
N LEU A 116 -14.97 14.21 4.03
CA LEU A 116 -16.19 14.92 3.66
C LEU A 116 -16.94 15.45 4.89
N ALA A 117 -17.03 14.65 5.96
CA ALA A 117 -17.62 15.08 7.22
C ALA A 117 -16.83 16.25 7.84
N VAL A 118 -15.50 16.22 7.81
CA VAL A 118 -14.63 17.33 8.25
C VAL A 118 -14.87 18.59 7.44
N GLU A 119 -14.97 18.47 6.11
CA GLU A 119 -15.21 19.60 5.23
C GLU A 119 -16.58 20.24 5.48
N ILE A 120 -17.63 19.43 5.58
CA ILE A 120 -19.00 19.90 5.86
C ILE A 120 -19.07 20.59 7.23
N TYR A 121 -18.55 19.92 8.27
CA TYR A 121 -18.56 20.47 9.63
C TYR A 121 -17.71 21.73 9.72
N GLY A 122 -16.49 21.72 9.17
CA GLY A 122 -15.60 22.86 9.15
C GLY A 122 -16.20 24.05 8.41
N PHE A 123 -16.83 23.82 7.26
CA PHE A 123 -17.51 24.88 6.51
C PHE A 123 -18.65 25.51 7.33
N TRP A 124 -19.51 24.68 7.91
CA TRP A 124 -20.56 25.15 8.81
C TRP A 124 -20.01 25.96 9.99
N PHE A 125 -18.95 25.46 10.65
CA PHE A 125 -18.33 26.12 11.79
C PHE A 125 -17.79 27.51 11.43
N TRP A 126 -17.04 27.61 10.33
CA TRP A 126 -16.45 28.87 9.88
C TRP A 126 -17.49 29.86 9.33
N ILE A 127 -18.61 29.42 8.77
CA ILE A 127 -19.64 30.37 8.32
C ILE A 127 -20.55 30.79 9.46
N HIS A 128 -21.11 29.82 10.19
CA HIS A 128 -22.21 30.05 11.12
C HIS A 128 -21.90 29.59 12.55
N GLY A 129 -21.32 28.40 12.72
CA GLY A 129 -21.19 27.75 14.03
C GLY A 129 -20.47 28.59 15.08
N LYS A 130 -19.38 29.27 14.71
CA LYS A 130 -18.59 30.11 15.62
C LYS A 130 -19.32 31.34 16.20
N SER A 131 -20.36 31.82 15.52
CA SER A 131 -21.09 33.04 15.85
C SER A 131 -22.47 32.76 16.44
N GLY A 132 -22.88 31.49 16.50
CA GLY A 132 -24.14 31.08 17.11
C GLY A 132 -24.02 30.86 18.61
N ASN A 133 -25.15 30.57 19.26
CA ASN A 133 -25.25 30.33 20.71
C ASN A 133 -24.69 28.97 21.16
N ARG A 134 -23.90 28.30 20.31
CA ARG A 134 -23.36 26.95 20.57
C ARG A 134 -22.03 27.00 21.34
N PHE A 135 -21.31 28.11 21.26
CA PHE A 135 -20.02 28.28 21.92
C PHE A 135 -20.00 29.59 22.70
N ASN A 136 -19.36 29.57 23.87
CA ASN A 136 -19.17 30.79 24.65
C ASN A 136 -18.10 31.66 24.01
N PRO A 137 -18.26 32.99 24.02
CA PRO A 137 -17.19 33.88 23.59
C PRO A 137 -15.96 33.67 24.46
N SER A 138 -14.80 33.49 23.82
CA SER A 138 -13.53 33.39 24.52
C SER A 138 -13.29 34.66 25.36
N PRO A 139 -12.79 34.57 26.61
CA PRO A 139 -12.67 35.72 27.52
C PRO A 139 -11.90 36.92 26.96
N CYS A 140 -10.98 36.69 26.01
CA CYS A 140 -10.17 37.73 25.37
C CYS A 140 -10.43 37.86 23.87
N GLY A 141 -11.53 37.27 23.40
CA GLY A 141 -11.78 37.02 21.98
C GLY A 141 -10.91 35.90 21.41
N THR A 142 -11.32 35.38 20.25
CA THR A 142 -10.69 34.21 19.62
C THR A 142 -9.55 34.65 18.71
N THR A 143 -8.31 34.39 19.13
CA THR A 143 -7.11 34.60 18.30
C THR A 143 -6.75 33.31 17.60
N VAL A 144 -6.39 33.35 16.31
CA VAL A 144 -6.00 32.13 15.56
C VAL A 144 -4.71 32.33 14.79
N PHE A 145 -4.02 31.23 14.53
CA PHE A 145 -2.87 31.21 13.64
C PHE A 145 -3.30 31.02 12.18
N LEU A 146 -2.95 31.98 11.33
CA LEU A 146 -3.09 31.87 9.89
C LEU A 146 -1.84 32.43 9.23
N PHE A 147 -0.73 31.69 9.33
CA PHE A 147 0.65 32.11 9.00
C PHE A 147 1.21 33.24 9.89
N THR A 148 0.34 34.04 10.49
CA THR A 148 0.63 35.06 11.48
C THR A 148 -0.45 35.07 12.57
N LYS A 149 -0.23 35.84 13.63
CA LYS A 149 -1.21 36.06 14.70
C LYS A 149 -2.37 36.89 14.17
N ILE A 150 -3.55 36.29 14.02
CA ILE A 150 -4.77 37.02 13.68
C ILE A 150 -5.50 37.39 14.97
N PRO A 151 -5.57 38.68 15.32
CA PRO A 151 -6.23 39.13 16.55
C PRO A 151 -7.75 38.91 16.47
N ALA A 152 -8.40 38.85 17.64
CA ALA A 152 -9.84 38.60 17.76
C ALA A 152 -10.72 39.52 16.89
N LYS A 153 -10.34 40.79 16.74
CA LYS A 153 -11.06 41.77 15.89
C LYS A 153 -11.15 41.34 14.41
N ASP A 154 -10.15 40.61 13.91
CA ASP A 154 -10.06 40.15 12.52
C ASP A 154 -10.47 38.68 12.38
N PHE A 155 -10.97 38.04 13.45
CA PHE A 155 -11.35 36.64 13.45
C PHE A 155 -12.41 36.31 12.38
N GLN A 156 -13.36 37.22 12.14
CA GLN A 156 -14.37 37.04 11.09
C GLN A 156 -13.74 36.96 9.68
N ARG A 157 -12.68 37.73 9.41
CA ARG A 157 -11.97 37.70 8.12
C ARG A 157 -11.19 36.39 7.95
N ALA A 158 -10.48 35.96 8.99
CA ALA A 158 -9.82 34.65 9.00
C ALA A 158 -10.82 33.52 8.76
N SER A 159 -12.01 33.63 9.34
CA SER A 159 -13.08 32.66 9.17
C SER A 159 -13.58 32.55 7.74
N ILE A 160 -13.79 33.67 7.05
CA ILE A 160 -14.18 33.68 5.63
C ILE A 160 -13.07 33.05 4.78
N PHE A 161 -11.81 33.38 5.06
CA PHE A 161 -10.66 32.77 4.40
C PHE A 161 -10.63 31.25 4.59
N CYS A 162 -10.81 30.75 5.82
CA CYS A 162 -10.83 29.33 6.10
C CYS A 162 -12.00 28.62 5.41
N ALA A 163 -13.19 29.22 5.36
CA ALA A 163 -14.33 28.66 4.63
C ALA A 163 -14.06 28.59 3.11
N ALA A 164 -13.50 29.65 2.53
CA ALA A 164 -13.11 29.68 1.11
C ALA A 164 -12.03 28.63 0.80
N PHE A 165 -11.04 28.47 1.69
CA PHE A 165 -10.01 27.46 1.59
C PHE A 165 -10.60 26.03 1.63
N LEU A 166 -11.57 25.76 2.51
CA LEU A 166 -12.25 24.47 2.55
C LEU A 166 -13.02 24.18 1.24
N ILE A 167 -13.71 25.17 0.68
CA ILE A 167 -14.37 25.03 -0.64
C ILE A 167 -13.33 24.70 -1.73
N TYR A 168 -12.21 25.42 -1.74
CA TYR A 168 -11.12 25.15 -2.69
C TYR A 168 -10.59 23.71 -2.55
N MET A 169 -10.35 23.26 -1.31
CA MET A 169 -9.89 21.89 -1.03
C MET A 169 -10.91 20.84 -1.48
N ALA A 170 -12.20 21.07 -1.24
CA ALA A 170 -13.28 20.19 -1.70
C ALA A 170 -13.34 20.12 -3.23
N ALA A 171 -13.21 21.26 -3.92
CA ALA A 171 -13.19 21.32 -5.38
C ALA A 171 -11.98 20.58 -5.97
N VAL A 172 -10.78 20.77 -5.40
CA VAL A 172 -9.57 20.02 -5.77
C VAL A 172 -9.74 18.53 -5.50
N GLY A 173 -10.33 18.16 -4.36
CA GLY A 173 -10.64 16.77 -4.00
C GLY A 173 -11.57 16.11 -5.01
N LEU A 174 -12.68 16.77 -5.37
CA LEU A 174 -13.63 16.33 -6.38
C LEU A 174 -12.98 16.21 -7.76
N TYR A 175 -12.18 17.19 -8.17
CA TYR A 175 -11.42 17.14 -9.42
C TYR A 175 -10.47 15.93 -9.45
N MET A 176 -9.71 15.69 -8.38
CA MET A 176 -8.80 14.56 -8.29
C MET A 176 -9.53 13.21 -8.27
N MET A 177 -10.69 13.12 -7.62
CA MET A 177 -11.55 11.94 -7.68
C MET A 177 -12.10 11.70 -9.09
N ALA A 178 -12.63 12.73 -9.75
CA ALA A 178 -13.08 12.64 -11.13
C ALA A 178 -11.96 12.22 -12.07
N TYR A 179 -10.77 12.82 -11.95
CA TYR A 179 -9.60 12.49 -12.78
C TYR A 179 -9.16 11.03 -12.61
N THR A 180 -9.04 10.56 -11.37
CA THR A 180 -8.59 9.19 -11.07
C THR A 180 -9.64 8.13 -11.42
N HIS A 181 -10.93 8.46 -11.31
CA HIS A 181 -12.03 7.55 -11.60
C HIS A 181 -12.61 7.69 -13.02
N ARG A 182 -12.12 8.64 -13.83
CA ARG A 182 -12.57 8.85 -15.21
C ARG A 182 -12.52 7.58 -16.05
N LYS A 183 -11.38 6.87 -16.07
CA LYS A 183 -11.21 5.64 -16.86
C LYS A 183 -12.13 4.49 -16.41
N PRO A 184 -12.21 4.12 -15.13
CA PRO A 184 -13.12 3.05 -14.70
C PRO A 184 -14.60 3.41 -14.88
N ILE A 185 -15.00 4.67 -14.69
CA ILE A 185 -16.38 5.12 -14.95
C ILE A 185 -16.71 5.00 -16.44
N LEU A 186 -15.83 5.49 -17.31
CA LEU A 186 -16.00 5.34 -18.76
C LEU A 186 -16.03 3.87 -19.20
N ASN A 187 -15.20 3.02 -18.59
CA ASN A 187 -15.21 1.59 -18.88
C ASN A 187 -16.52 0.93 -18.43
N LEU A 188 -17.01 1.26 -17.23
CA LEU A 188 -18.30 0.76 -16.73
C LEU A 188 -19.46 1.22 -17.63
N ALA A 189 -19.46 2.50 -18.02
CA ALA A 189 -20.45 3.05 -18.94
C ALA A 189 -20.39 2.35 -20.31
N ARG A 190 -19.20 2.07 -20.84
CA ARG A 190 -19.02 1.25 -22.05
C ARG A 190 -19.52 -0.17 -21.87
N THR A 191 -19.26 -0.82 -20.73
CA THR A 191 -19.75 -2.18 -20.47
C THR A 191 -21.27 -2.22 -20.41
N ILE A 192 -21.90 -1.26 -19.73
CA ILE A 192 -23.37 -1.12 -19.67
C ILE A 192 -23.94 -0.84 -21.07
N TRP A 193 -23.30 0.04 -21.83
CA TRP A 193 -23.67 0.33 -23.21
C TRP A 193 -23.59 -0.92 -24.09
N ASN A 194 -22.44 -1.61 -24.07
CA ASN A 194 -22.21 -2.83 -24.84
C ASN A 194 -23.20 -3.94 -24.47
N TYR A 195 -23.52 -4.09 -23.18
CA TYR A 195 -24.54 -5.04 -22.71
C TYR A 195 -25.93 -4.69 -23.23
N LYS A 196 -26.30 -3.40 -23.23
CA LYS A 196 -27.56 -2.94 -23.83
C LYS A 196 -27.60 -3.17 -25.35
N THR A 197 -26.53 -2.86 -26.08
CA THR A 197 -26.47 -3.11 -27.53
C THR A 197 -26.46 -4.60 -27.84
N GLN A 198 -25.76 -5.44 -27.07
CA GLN A 198 -25.80 -6.90 -27.24
C GLN A 198 -27.19 -7.47 -26.94
N ARG A 199 -27.90 -6.96 -25.93
CA ARG A 199 -29.27 -7.37 -25.63
C ARG A 199 -30.24 -6.98 -26.76
N ALA A 200 -30.08 -5.78 -27.34
CA ALA A 200 -30.87 -5.35 -28.49
C ALA A 200 -30.59 -6.20 -29.74
N SER A 201 -29.32 -6.54 -30.01
CA SER A 201 -28.97 -7.43 -31.13
C SER A 201 -29.30 -8.91 -30.91
N ALA A 202 -29.46 -9.36 -29.65
CA ALA A 202 -29.86 -10.73 -29.33
C ALA A 202 -31.37 -10.97 -29.48
N GLU A 203 -32.19 -9.91 -29.43
CA GLU A 203 -33.63 -10.00 -29.75
C GLU A 203 -33.88 -10.10 -31.27
N ASP A 204 -32.97 -9.58 -32.11
CA ASP A 204 -33.10 -9.60 -33.58
C ASP A 204 -32.45 -10.83 -34.27
N ILE A 205 -31.70 -11.65 -33.52
CA ILE A 205 -30.95 -12.79 -34.09
C ILE A 205 -31.20 -14.04 -33.26
N ALA A 206 -32.34 -14.70 -33.53
CA ALA A 206 -32.51 -16.13 -33.24
C ALA A 206 -31.59 -16.94 -34.18
N LEU A 207 -30.30 -16.98 -33.88
CA LEU A 207 -29.34 -17.91 -34.49
C LEU A 207 -29.38 -19.26 -33.74
N PRO A 208 -29.02 -20.36 -34.42
CA PRO A 208 -29.18 -21.72 -33.91
C PRO A 208 -28.38 -21.89 -32.61
N SER A 209 -28.97 -22.59 -31.65
CA SER A 209 -28.33 -22.97 -30.39
C SER A 209 -26.94 -23.56 -30.66
N ILE A 210 -25.89 -22.76 -30.39
CA ILE A 210 -24.52 -23.24 -30.30
C ILE A 210 -24.55 -24.41 -29.33
N SER A 211 -24.15 -25.60 -29.79
CA SER A 211 -24.20 -26.80 -28.96
C SER A 211 -23.40 -26.54 -27.67
N PRO A 212 -23.92 -26.92 -26.49
CA PRO A 212 -23.28 -26.67 -25.20
C PRO A 212 -21.84 -27.21 -25.13
N GLU A 213 -21.53 -28.22 -25.95
CA GLU A 213 -20.20 -28.78 -26.17
C GLU A 213 -19.18 -27.74 -26.69
N LEU A 214 -19.54 -26.97 -27.72
CA LEU A 214 -18.63 -26.01 -28.34
C LEU A 214 -18.34 -24.82 -27.40
N ALA A 215 -19.32 -24.42 -26.59
CA ALA A 215 -19.16 -23.36 -25.60
C ALA A 215 -18.20 -23.77 -24.47
N CYS A 216 -18.30 -25.01 -23.98
CA CYS A 216 -17.43 -25.53 -22.93
C CYS A 216 -15.98 -25.69 -23.44
N LYS A 217 -15.80 -26.29 -24.63
CA LYS A 217 -14.49 -26.46 -25.28
C LYS A 217 -13.73 -25.14 -25.41
N ASN A 218 -14.41 -24.09 -25.90
CA ASN A 218 -13.82 -22.78 -26.11
C ASN A 218 -13.43 -22.07 -24.80
N THR A 219 -14.20 -22.30 -23.73
CA THR A 219 -13.92 -21.71 -22.42
C THR A 219 -12.66 -22.31 -21.80
N ILE A 220 -12.53 -23.64 -21.81
CA ILE A 220 -11.37 -24.33 -21.25
C ILE A 220 -10.10 -24.00 -22.05
N ASN A 221 -10.19 -24.03 -23.38
CA ASN A 221 -9.07 -23.67 -24.25
C ASN A 221 -8.59 -22.23 -24.05
N ARG A 222 -9.45 -21.29 -23.64
CA ARG A 222 -9.05 -19.89 -23.44
C ARG A 222 -8.55 -19.60 -22.02
N GLU A 223 -9.22 -20.15 -21.01
CA GLU A 223 -9.07 -19.71 -19.63
C GLU A 223 -8.30 -20.69 -18.75
N GLN A 224 -8.19 -21.96 -19.15
CA GLN A 224 -7.64 -23.03 -18.32
C GLN A 224 -6.43 -23.73 -18.95
N GLN A 225 -5.60 -22.98 -19.69
CA GLN A 225 -4.38 -23.50 -20.34
C GLN A 225 -3.43 -24.22 -19.37
N GLU A 226 -3.23 -23.67 -18.18
CA GLU A 226 -2.35 -24.26 -17.18
C GLU A 226 -2.90 -25.58 -16.62
N ALA A 227 -4.22 -25.68 -16.44
CA ALA A 227 -4.85 -26.91 -16.00
C ALA A 227 -4.70 -28.02 -17.05
N LEU A 228 -4.89 -27.67 -18.32
CA LEU A 228 -4.74 -28.60 -19.43
C LEU A 228 -3.30 -29.13 -19.57
N ARG A 229 -2.29 -28.28 -19.31
CA ARG A 229 -0.89 -28.72 -19.28
C ARG A 229 -0.61 -29.72 -18.15
N GLN A 230 -1.16 -29.48 -16.96
CA GLN A 230 -0.96 -30.38 -15.82
C GLN A 230 -1.63 -31.73 -16.03
N VAL A 231 -2.85 -31.72 -16.58
CA VAL A 231 -3.57 -32.94 -16.97
C VAL A 231 -2.78 -33.73 -18.02
N LEU A 232 -2.24 -33.08 -19.06
CA LEU A 232 -1.39 -33.73 -20.07
C LEU A 232 -0.10 -34.32 -19.48
N ARG A 233 0.55 -33.58 -18.58
CA ARG A 233 1.79 -34.04 -17.92
C ARG A 233 1.54 -35.33 -17.15
N TYR A 234 0.43 -35.39 -16.41
CA TYR A 234 0.10 -36.53 -15.57
C TYR A 234 -0.47 -37.70 -16.38
N HIS A 235 -1.57 -37.52 -17.12
CA HIS A 235 -2.26 -38.62 -17.78
C HIS A 235 -1.60 -39.10 -19.08
N CYS A 236 -0.72 -38.30 -19.68
CA CYS A 236 -0.06 -38.64 -20.94
C CYS A 236 1.48 -38.66 -20.81
N SER A 237 2.02 -38.49 -19.60
CA SER A 237 3.46 -38.51 -19.30
C SER A 237 4.29 -37.57 -20.17
N VAL A 238 3.71 -36.42 -20.55
CA VAL A 238 4.38 -35.44 -21.43
C VAL A 238 5.34 -34.55 -20.61
N PRO A 239 6.63 -34.45 -20.97
CA PRO A 239 7.58 -33.61 -20.25
C PRO A 239 7.19 -32.13 -20.25
N SER A 240 7.42 -31.41 -19.15
CA SER A 240 7.06 -29.98 -19.04
C SER A 240 7.81 -29.08 -20.03
N SER A 241 8.98 -29.52 -20.52
CA SER A 241 9.75 -28.81 -21.54
C SER A 241 9.13 -28.90 -22.95
N GLU A 242 8.24 -29.86 -23.20
CA GLU A 242 7.68 -30.14 -24.53
C GLU A 242 6.32 -29.48 -24.79
N VAL A 243 5.66 -28.90 -23.78
CA VAL A 243 4.30 -28.33 -23.91
C VAL A 243 4.31 -26.82 -23.68
N VAL A 244 4.32 -26.06 -24.78
CA VAL A 244 4.17 -24.60 -24.76
C VAL A 244 2.69 -24.22 -24.70
N SER A 245 1.81 -24.93 -25.38
CA SER A 245 0.35 -24.71 -25.39
C SER A 245 -0.38 -26.03 -25.58
N ALA A 246 -1.62 -26.12 -25.06
CA ALA A 246 -2.47 -27.28 -25.25
C ALA A 246 -3.87 -26.84 -25.64
N TYR A 247 -4.53 -27.56 -26.55
CA TYR A 247 -5.90 -27.26 -26.96
C TYR A 247 -6.70 -28.54 -27.08
N ILE A 248 -7.90 -28.54 -26.50
CA ILE A 248 -8.90 -29.58 -26.72
C ILE A 248 -9.41 -29.44 -28.14
N GLU A 249 -9.19 -30.47 -28.94
CA GLU A 249 -9.61 -30.55 -30.34
C GLU A 249 -11.03 -31.14 -30.42
N GLU A 250 -11.26 -32.23 -29.69
CA GLU A 250 -12.49 -33.01 -29.71
C GLU A 250 -12.84 -33.50 -28.30
N ILE A 251 -14.15 -33.58 -28.00
CA ILE A 251 -14.69 -34.09 -26.75
C ILE A 251 -15.77 -35.11 -27.11
N THR A 252 -15.64 -36.33 -26.63
CA THR A 252 -16.67 -37.36 -26.73
C THR A 252 -17.15 -37.74 -25.33
N ILE A 253 -18.11 -38.65 -25.26
CA ILE A 253 -18.67 -39.13 -23.99
C ILE A 253 -17.63 -39.93 -23.17
N ASP A 254 -16.70 -40.59 -23.85
CA ASP A 254 -15.75 -41.54 -23.27
C ASP A 254 -14.31 -40.99 -23.20
N HIS A 255 -13.96 -39.96 -23.98
CA HIS A 255 -12.63 -39.37 -23.98
C HIS A 255 -12.60 -37.91 -24.46
N MET A 256 -11.46 -37.25 -24.30
CA MET A 256 -11.14 -36.00 -24.99
C MET A 256 -9.80 -36.12 -25.73
N ILE A 257 -9.70 -35.43 -26.86
CA ILE A 257 -8.47 -35.33 -27.64
C ILE A 257 -7.87 -33.94 -27.42
N VAL A 258 -6.63 -33.92 -26.93
CA VAL A 258 -5.88 -32.70 -26.67
C VAL A 258 -4.66 -32.66 -27.58
N ARG A 259 -4.48 -31.55 -28.30
CA ARG A 259 -3.32 -31.29 -29.13
C ARG A 259 -2.31 -30.45 -28.34
N ALA A 260 -1.08 -30.94 -28.23
CA ALA A 260 0.02 -30.20 -27.61
C ALA A 260 0.89 -29.50 -28.68
N GLU A 261 1.30 -28.27 -28.42
CA GLU A 261 2.26 -27.52 -29.22
C GLU A 261 3.59 -27.37 -28.47
N PRO A 262 4.75 -27.44 -29.15
CA PRO A 262 4.93 -27.39 -30.61
C PRO A 262 4.92 -28.74 -31.32
N THR A 263 4.83 -29.86 -30.60
CA THR A 263 5.01 -31.21 -31.19
C THR A 263 3.86 -31.65 -32.10
N ILE A 264 2.71 -30.94 -32.09
CA ILE A 264 1.49 -31.26 -32.87
C ILE A 264 0.96 -32.67 -32.55
N LYS A 265 1.44 -33.31 -31.48
CA LYS A 265 0.97 -34.64 -31.08
C LYS A 265 -0.42 -34.52 -30.46
N ARG A 266 -1.31 -35.44 -30.88
CA ARG A 266 -2.64 -35.62 -30.30
C ARG A 266 -2.56 -36.64 -29.17
N HIS A 267 -3.09 -36.27 -28.03
CA HIS A 267 -3.15 -37.08 -26.82
C HIS A 267 -4.61 -37.34 -26.47
N GLN A 268 -4.96 -38.62 -26.31
CA GLN A 268 -6.31 -39.03 -25.92
C GLN A 268 -6.35 -39.29 -24.42
N ILE A 269 -7.28 -38.64 -23.72
CA ILE A 269 -7.49 -38.81 -22.28
C ILE A 269 -8.90 -39.36 -22.07
N SER A 270 -9.01 -40.59 -21.54
CA SER A 270 -10.28 -41.26 -21.32
C SER A 270 -10.95 -40.83 -20.01
N PHE A 271 -12.26 -40.66 -20.03
CA PHE A 271 -13.08 -40.45 -18.83
C PHE A 271 -13.43 -41.79 -18.19
N ARG A 272 -13.17 -41.94 -16.88
CA ARG A 272 -13.57 -43.11 -16.11
C ARG A 272 -14.28 -42.66 -14.82
N PRO A 273 -15.61 -42.88 -14.69
CA PRO A 273 -16.54 -43.41 -15.68
C PRO A 273 -16.80 -42.47 -16.89
N PRO A 274 -17.39 -42.97 -18.00
CA PRO A 274 -17.85 -42.14 -19.12
C PRO A 274 -18.84 -41.06 -18.66
N LEU A 275 -18.93 -39.97 -19.40
CA LEU A 275 -19.85 -38.86 -19.12
C LEU A 275 -21.31 -39.31 -19.33
N ASN A 276 -22.25 -38.83 -18.52
CA ASN A 276 -23.68 -39.07 -18.79
C ASN A 276 -24.26 -38.04 -19.77
N SER A 277 -23.64 -36.84 -19.83
CA SER A 277 -23.98 -35.77 -20.77
C SER A 277 -22.82 -34.79 -20.91
N TYR A 278 -22.79 -34.01 -22.00
CA TYR A 278 -21.78 -32.96 -22.19
C TYR A 278 -21.80 -31.87 -21.11
N ALA A 279 -22.93 -31.67 -20.42
CA ALA A 279 -23.03 -30.73 -19.30
C ALA A 279 -22.17 -31.17 -18.09
N GLU A 280 -21.83 -32.46 -17.98
CA GLU A 280 -20.99 -33.00 -16.91
C GLU A 280 -19.49 -32.77 -17.16
N PHE A 281 -19.08 -32.46 -18.39
CA PHE A 281 -17.68 -32.40 -18.79
C PHE A 281 -16.85 -31.44 -17.93
N GLY A 282 -17.36 -30.24 -17.63
CA GLY A 282 -16.64 -29.26 -16.81
C GLY A 282 -16.27 -29.81 -15.42
N ARG A 283 -17.22 -30.50 -14.76
CA ARG A 283 -16.98 -31.14 -13.47
C ARG A 283 -15.96 -32.26 -13.58
N ARG A 284 -16.05 -33.08 -14.63
CA ARG A 284 -15.10 -34.18 -14.86
C ARG A 284 -13.69 -33.68 -15.14
N PHE A 285 -13.56 -32.57 -15.86
CA PHE A 285 -12.27 -31.93 -16.11
C PHE A 285 -11.64 -31.39 -14.83
N ASP A 286 -12.43 -30.75 -13.96
CA ASP A 286 -11.96 -30.29 -12.65
C ASP A 286 -11.48 -31.45 -11.75
N GLU A 287 -12.17 -32.61 -11.80
CA GLU A 287 -11.75 -33.84 -11.11
C GLU A 287 -10.37 -34.34 -11.62
N LEU A 288 -10.19 -34.45 -12.95
CA LEU A 288 -8.91 -34.85 -13.56
C LEU A 288 -7.78 -33.88 -13.20
N TYR A 289 -8.07 -32.58 -13.17
CA TYR A 289 -7.08 -31.57 -12.79
C TYR A 289 -6.68 -31.70 -11.31
N ALA A 290 -7.64 -31.88 -10.41
CA ALA A 290 -7.36 -32.08 -8.99
C ALA A 290 -6.50 -33.32 -8.74
N GLU A 291 -6.81 -34.45 -9.41
CA GLU A 291 -6.01 -35.68 -9.37
C GLU A 291 -4.58 -35.44 -9.85
N SER A 292 -4.41 -34.70 -10.95
CA SER A 292 -3.06 -34.38 -11.47
C SER A 292 -2.23 -33.54 -10.49
N GLN A 293 -2.86 -32.61 -9.75
CA GLN A 293 -2.14 -31.78 -8.76
C GLN A 293 -1.68 -32.57 -7.54
N GLU A 294 -2.50 -33.49 -7.04
CA GLU A 294 -2.18 -34.28 -5.86
C GLU A 294 -0.98 -35.19 -6.13
N ASN A 295 -0.97 -35.86 -7.29
CA ASN A 295 0.10 -36.77 -7.67
C ASN A 295 1.41 -36.06 -8.03
N LEU A 296 1.36 -34.91 -8.73
CA LEU A 296 2.56 -34.13 -9.00
C LEU A 296 3.22 -33.58 -7.72
N ARG A 297 2.42 -33.24 -6.70
CA ARG A 297 2.96 -32.84 -5.38
C ARG A 297 3.62 -34.01 -4.65
N ALA A 298 3.12 -35.23 -4.82
CA ALA A 298 3.73 -36.41 -4.24
C ALA A 298 5.10 -36.71 -4.88
N GLU A 299 5.25 -36.57 -6.20
CA GLU A 299 6.54 -36.73 -6.91
C GLU A 299 7.58 -35.66 -6.49
N ASP A 300 7.18 -34.40 -6.38
CA ASP A 300 8.07 -33.31 -5.92
C ASP A 300 8.49 -33.50 -4.45
N SER A 301 7.69 -34.19 -3.64
CA SER A 301 8.03 -34.51 -2.25
C SER A 301 9.02 -35.68 -2.11
N MET A 302 9.10 -36.57 -3.10
CA MET A 302 10.05 -37.70 -3.12
C MET A 302 11.40 -37.35 -3.77
N SER A 303 11.47 -36.30 -4.59
CA SER A 303 12.72 -35.77 -5.15
C SER A 303 13.39 -34.75 -4.21
N GLY A 304 13.84 -35.23 -3.04
CA GLY A 304 14.49 -34.42 -2.02
C GLY A 304 15.76 -33.70 -2.51
N ALA A 305 15.65 -32.41 -2.84
CA ALA A 305 16.77 -31.49 -2.88
C ALA A 305 16.92 -30.84 -1.50
N SER A 306 17.93 -31.28 -0.74
CA SER A 306 18.32 -30.72 0.54
C SER A 306 18.83 -29.28 0.39
N VAL A 307 18.14 -28.32 1.00
CA VAL A 307 18.67 -26.98 1.26
C VAL A 307 18.78 -26.82 2.78
N SER A 308 19.90 -27.28 3.31
CA SER A 308 20.40 -26.90 4.63
C SER A 308 21.68 -26.10 4.43
N ASP A 309 21.65 -24.82 4.81
CA ASP A 309 22.72 -24.14 5.56
C ASP A 309 22.52 -22.63 5.55
N VAL A 310 21.93 -22.10 6.63
CA VAL A 310 22.25 -20.74 7.10
C VAL A 310 22.36 -20.78 8.62
N ALA A 311 23.59 -20.92 9.07
CA ALA A 311 23.96 -20.78 10.46
C ALA A 311 23.77 -19.33 10.95
N SER A 312 23.08 -19.24 12.08
CA SER A 312 23.24 -18.30 13.20
C SER A 312 24.37 -17.26 13.10
N ILE A 313 24.01 -15.97 13.16
CA ILE A 313 24.83 -14.93 13.80
C ILE A 313 23.95 -14.13 14.77
N ARG A 314 24.18 -14.36 16.06
CA ARG A 314 23.62 -13.59 17.18
C ARG A 314 24.70 -12.59 17.63
N GLY A 315 24.42 -11.29 17.55
CA GLY A 315 25.33 -10.23 18.00
C GLY A 315 24.58 -9.12 18.73
N ARG A 316 24.97 -8.89 20.00
CA ARG A 316 24.41 -7.92 20.96
C ARG A 316 24.48 -6.48 20.43
N ILE A 317 23.42 -5.70 20.66
CA ILE A 317 23.37 -4.27 20.31
C ILE A 317 23.69 -3.44 21.57
N LYS A 318 24.85 -2.77 21.58
CA LYS A 318 25.04 -1.52 22.33
C LYS A 318 24.82 -0.37 21.34
N ILE A 319 23.87 0.52 21.64
CA ILE A 319 23.53 1.66 20.79
C ILE A 319 24.58 2.76 21.04
N SER A 320 25.40 3.04 20.02
CA SER A 320 26.42 4.10 20.01
C SER A 320 26.07 5.16 18.97
N TYR A 321 26.41 6.42 19.23
CA TYR A 321 26.20 7.61 18.38
C TYR A 321 26.62 7.41 16.90
N ARG A 322 27.60 6.53 16.63
CA ARG A 322 28.00 6.14 15.26
C ARG A 322 26.87 5.51 14.43
N TYR A 323 25.87 4.88 15.06
CA TYR A 323 24.71 4.34 14.35
C TYR A 323 23.74 5.43 13.88
N LEU A 324 23.63 6.54 14.61
CA LEU A 324 22.80 7.68 14.16
C LEU A 324 23.41 8.35 12.92
N LEU A 325 24.75 8.47 12.87
CA LEU A 325 25.47 8.96 11.70
C LEU A 325 25.36 8.00 10.51
N LEU A 326 25.42 6.69 10.71
CA LEU A 326 25.18 5.72 9.63
C LEU A 326 23.74 5.76 9.08
N VAL A 327 22.76 6.07 9.93
CA VAL A 327 21.37 6.30 9.49
C VAL A 327 21.25 7.63 8.74
N TRP A 328 21.99 8.66 9.14
CA TRP A 328 22.09 9.94 8.43
C TRP A 328 22.74 9.79 7.04
N ASP A 329 23.85 9.06 6.96
CA ASP A 329 24.50 8.75 5.69
C ASP A 329 23.60 7.87 4.81
N ALA A 330 22.84 6.93 5.39
CA ALA A 330 21.85 6.13 4.65
C ALA A 330 20.61 6.92 4.21
N LEU A 331 20.25 8.01 4.92
CA LEU A 331 19.21 8.96 4.54
C LEU A 331 19.64 9.79 3.33
N ILE A 332 20.93 10.15 3.25
CA ILE A 332 21.52 10.92 2.14
C ILE A 332 21.88 10.00 0.96
N SER A 333 22.36 8.78 1.21
CA SER A 333 22.77 7.81 0.18
C SER A 333 21.60 7.11 -0.54
N VAL A 334 20.37 7.60 -0.41
CA VAL A 334 19.25 7.20 -1.27
C VAL A 334 19.49 7.65 -2.73
N GLU A 335 20.47 8.52 -2.97
CA GLU A 335 21.04 8.75 -4.29
C GLU A 335 21.81 7.53 -4.79
N THR A 336 21.20 6.76 -5.69
CA THR A 336 21.95 5.85 -6.56
C THR A 336 22.38 6.62 -7.81
N PRO A 337 23.68 6.88 -8.03
CA PRO A 337 24.17 7.27 -9.34
C PRO A 337 24.02 6.06 -10.27
N GLY A 338 23.13 6.16 -11.26
CA GLY A 338 23.01 5.14 -12.33
C GLY A 338 21.60 4.59 -12.62
N SER A 339 20.55 5.02 -11.91
CA SER A 339 19.19 4.55 -12.19
C SER A 339 18.59 5.16 -13.48
N PRO A 340 17.90 4.38 -14.34
CA PRO A 340 17.32 4.86 -15.60
C PRO A 340 16.27 5.98 -15.40
N SER A 341 16.13 6.84 -16.42
CA SER A 341 15.35 8.09 -16.41
C SER A 341 13.92 8.06 -15.83
N PRO A 342 13.08 7.01 -15.99
CA PRO A 342 11.74 6.99 -15.38
C PRO A 342 11.75 6.91 -13.85
N TYR A 343 12.81 6.36 -13.24
CA TYR A 343 12.91 6.25 -11.78
C TYR A 343 13.24 7.60 -11.12
N ARG A 344 14.04 8.43 -11.81
CA ARG A 344 14.43 9.77 -11.34
C ARG A 344 13.23 10.71 -11.22
N ARG A 345 12.31 10.67 -12.20
CA ARG A 345 11.07 11.45 -12.20
C ARG A 345 10.10 11.01 -11.09
N ALA A 346 9.93 9.71 -10.90
CA ALA A 346 9.09 9.17 -9.84
C ALA A 346 9.61 9.52 -8.43
N TRP A 347 10.94 9.53 -8.26
CA TRP A 347 11.56 9.94 -7.00
C TRP A 347 11.39 11.42 -6.71
N SER A 348 11.58 12.31 -7.70
CA SER A 348 11.35 13.74 -7.51
C SER A 348 9.89 14.03 -7.13
N GLU A 349 8.93 13.41 -7.79
CA GLU A 349 7.51 13.57 -7.48
C GLU A 349 7.18 13.11 -6.05
N GLN A 350 7.77 11.99 -5.60
CA GLN A 350 7.61 11.49 -4.24
C GLN A 350 8.28 12.41 -3.21
N ALA A 351 9.48 12.92 -3.49
CA ALA A 351 10.20 13.84 -2.61
C ALA A 351 9.45 15.17 -2.45
N PHE A 352 8.95 15.75 -3.55
CA PHE A 352 8.12 16.96 -3.50
C PHE A 352 6.84 16.73 -2.70
N ALA A 353 6.14 15.61 -2.90
CA ALA A 353 4.96 15.27 -2.13
C ALA A 353 5.27 15.12 -0.62
N SER A 354 6.36 14.43 -0.28
CA SER A 354 6.81 14.27 1.11
C SER A 354 7.21 15.60 1.75
N LEU A 355 7.87 16.50 1.02
CA LEU A 355 8.22 17.84 1.50
C LEU A 355 6.98 18.69 1.74
N PHE A 356 6.05 18.71 0.79
CA PHE A 356 4.78 19.43 0.95
C PHE A 356 4.01 18.94 2.17
N HIS A 357 3.96 17.62 2.37
CA HIS A 357 3.34 17.06 3.56
C HIS A 357 4.05 17.47 4.85
N LEU A 358 5.39 17.46 4.87
CA LEU A 358 6.15 17.89 6.05
C LEU A 358 5.86 19.36 6.41
N ILE A 359 5.79 20.24 5.40
CA ILE A 359 5.42 21.64 5.59
C ILE A 359 4.01 21.76 6.19
N ALA A 360 3.04 21.00 5.67
CA ALA A 360 1.68 20.99 6.19
C ALA A 360 1.61 20.51 7.66
N LEU A 361 2.42 19.51 8.03
CA LEU A 361 2.51 19.04 9.42
C LEU A 361 3.09 20.11 10.34
N ILE A 362 4.20 20.74 9.95
CA ILE A 362 4.81 21.83 10.72
C ILE A 362 3.81 22.97 10.90
N TYR A 363 3.12 23.34 9.81
CA TYR A 363 2.04 24.32 9.86
C TYR A 363 0.96 23.95 10.89
N SER A 364 0.45 22.71 10.86
CA SER A 364 -0.59 22.27 11.81
C SER A 364 -0.12 22.28 13.26
N ILE A 365 1.11 21.86 13.54
CA ILE A 365 1.68 21.90 14.89
C ILE A 365 1.78 23.35 15.37
N LEU A 366 2.36 24.23 14.55
CA LEU A 366 2.45 25.66 14.87
C LEU A 366 1.07 26.28 15.07
N ALA A 367 0.11 25.93 14.20
CA ALA A 367 -1.25 26.44 14.29
C ALA A 367 -1.92 26.04 15.61
N ILE A 368 -1.74 24.80 16.07
CA ILE A 368 -2.28 24.32 17.34
C ILE A 368 -1.58 25.01 18.52
N GLU A 369 -0.24 24.94 18.59
CA GLU A 369 0.53 25.42 19.75
C GLU A 369 0.45 26.94 19.91
N LEU A 370 0.52 27.70 18.82
CA LEU A 370 0.43 29.15 18.87
C LEU A 370 -1.00 29.60 19.18
N THR A 371 -2.03 28.94 18.63
CA THR A 371 -3.42 29.25 18.98
C THR A 371 -3.68 29.00 20.46
N LEU A 372 -3.21 27.89 21.03
CA LEU A 372 -3.32 27.62 22.47
C LEU A 372 -2.62 28.70 23.30
N LYS A 373 -1.37 29.01 22.95
CA LYS A 373 -0.56 30.01 23.67
C LYS A 373 -1.17 31.41 23.59
N TRP A 374 -1.69 31.81 22.44
CA TRP A 374 -2.22 33.17 22.24
C TRP A 374 -3.61 33.39 22.84
N ASN A 375 -4.36 32.33 23.11
CA ASN A 375 -5.63 32.40 23.84
C ASN A 375 -5.47 32.08 25.34
N ASN A 376 -4.23 31.95 25.84
CA ASN A 376 -3.92 31.62 27.24
C ASN A 376 -4.71 30.40 27.75
N VAL A 377 -4.78 29.34 26.95
CA VAL A 377 -5.48 28.12 27.34
C VAL A 377 -4.66 27.38 28.41
N SER A 378 -5.18 27.30 29.62
CA SER A 378 -4.52 26.66 30.76
C SER A 378 -4.88 25.18 30.86
N ASP A 379 -4.19 24.47 31.77
CA ASP A 379 -4.43 23.06 32.10
C ASP A 379 -4.21 22.03 30.97
N VAL A 380 -3.79 22.44 29.77
CA VAL A 380 -3.63 21.51 28.64
C VAL A 380 -2.20 21.02 28.40
N TYR A 381 -1.24 21.48 29.21
CA TYR A 381 0.19 21.16 29.10
C TYR A 381 0.67 20.09 30.08
N THR A 382 -0.25 19.36 30.71
CA THR A 382 0.07 18.27 31.64
C THR A 382 -0.64 16.99 31.23
N ILE A 383 0.04 15.85 31.36
CA ILE A 383 -0.56 14.53 31.14
C ILE A 383 -1.14 14.06 32.48
N LYS A 384 -2.40 14.40 32.74
CA LYS A 384 -3.09 14.11 34.02
C LYS A 384 -4.13 12.98 33.92
N SER A 385 -4.60 12.63 32.72
CA SER A 385 -5.67 11.65 32.54
C SER A 385 -5.23 10.42 31.74
N THR A 386 -5.80 9.27 32.08
CA THR A 386 -5.59 8.00 31.37
C THR A 386 -5.99 8.12 29.89
N GLY A 387 -7.01 8.93 29.58
CA GLY A 387 -7.44 9.21 28.21
C GLY A 387 -6.36 9.87 27.34
N GLN A 388 -5.42 10.61 27.92
CA GLN A 388 -4.27 11.17 27.22
C GLN A 388 -3.08 10.21 27.11
N LEU A 389 -2.97 9.28 28.04
CA LEU A 389 -1.86 8.33 28.07
C LEU A 389 -1.94 7.36 26.89
N ILE A 390 -3.15 6.91 26.54
CA ILE A 390 -3.38 5.99 25.41
C ILE A 390 -2.81 6.54 24.09
N PRO A 391 -3.24 7.72 23.58
CA PRO A 391 -2.71 8.25 22.33
C PRO A 391 -1.21 8.57 22.40
N PHE A 392 -0.72 9.01 23.56
CA PHE A 392 0.71 9.25 23.77
C PHE A 392 1.55 7.97 23.60
N ILE A 393 1.15 6.88 24.27
CA ILE A 393 1.83 5.59 24.19
C ILE A 393 1.73 4.99 22.78
N ILE A 394 0.56 5.10 22.12
CA ILE A 394 0.39 4.67 20.73
C ILE A 394 1.35 5.45 19.82
N GLY A 395 1.51 6.76 20.03
CA GLY A 395 2.47 7.59 19.29
C GLY A 395 3.91 7.10 19.46
N ILE A 396 4.35 6.84 20.70
CA ILE A 396 5.70 6.31 20.99
C ILE A 396 5.89 4.94 20.35
N ALA A 397 4.93 4.02 20.52
CA ALA A 397 4.99 2.70 19.93
C ALA A 397 5.06 2.76 18.39
N GLY A 398 4.36 3.73 17.78
CA GLY A 398 4.45 4.02 16.36
C GLY A 398 5.87 4.41 15.92
N ILE A 399 6.54 5.27 16.70
CA ILE A 399 7.94 5.67 16.44
C ILE A 399 8.86 4.46 16.50
N LEU A 400 8.76 3.68 17.57
CA LEU A 400 9.60 2.50 17.77
C LEU A 400 9.40 1.46 16.66
N LYS A 401 8.14 1.22 16.25
CA LYS A 401 7.81 0.33 15.14
C LYS A 401 8.43 0.81 13.83
N VAL A 402 8.25 2.08 13.48
CA VAL A 402 8.78 2.63 12.23
C VAL A 402 10.31 2.59 12.23
N TRP A 403 10.94 2.91 13.35
CA TRP A 403 12.39 2.83 13.50
C TRP A 403 12.90 1.39 13.30
N TYR A 404 12.23 0.41 13.91
CA TYR A 404 12.52 -1.01 13.72
C TYR A 404 12.36 -1.43 12.24
N ASP A 405 11.25 -1.05 11.60
CA ASP A 405 10.95 -1.40 10.20
C ASP A 405 11.98 -0.78 9.23
N VAL A 406 12.40 0.47 9.46
CA VAL A 406 13.47 1.13 8.67
C VAL A 406 14.79 0.38 8.84
N ARG A 407 15.15 0.02 10.08
CA ARG A 407 16.37 -0.73 10.38
C ARG A 407 16.38 -2.10 9.70
N MET A 408 15.27 -2.83 9.77
CA MET A 408 15.12 -4.14 9.12
C MET A 408 15.26 -4.02 7.61
N LYS A 409 14.58 -3.05 6.99
CA LYS A 409 14.68 -2.81 5.55
C LYS A 409 16.10 -2.47 5.10
N TYR A 410 16.84 -1.72 5.92
CA TYR A 410 18.25 -1.42 5.65
C TYR A 410 19.13 -2.67 5.76
N SER A 411 18.91 -3.52 6.77
CA SER A 411 19.59 -4.80 6.93
C SER A 411 19.41 -5.71 5.71
N GLU A 412 18.17 -5.88 5.24
CA GLU A 412 17.85 -6.69 4.05
C GLU A 412 18.59 -6.19 2.80
N ARG A 413 18.62 -4.87 2.58
CA ARG A 413 19.34 -4.26 1.45
C ARG A 413 20.84 -4.52 1.52
N ARG A 414 21.44 -4.39 2.71
CA ARG A 414 22.87 -4.66 2.90
C ARG A 414 23.22 -6.12 2.57
N GLN A 415 22.38 -7.06 3.01
CA GLN A 415 22.56 -8.48 2.68
C GLN A 415 22.42 -8.73 1.17
N ALA A 416 21.42 -8.12 0.51
CA ALA A 416 21.25 -8.26 -0.93
C ALA A 416 22.44 -7.71 -1.73
N MET A 417 23.03 -6.58 -1.31
CA MET A 417 24.25 -6.04 -1.95
C MET A 417 25.45 -6.96 -1.75
N ALA A 418 25.62 -7.52 -0.54
CA ALA A 418 26.68 -8.49 -0.27
C ALA A 418 26.55 -9.75 -1.14
N HIS A 419 25.34 -10.30 -1.29
CA HIS A 419 25.09 -11.44 -2.19
C HIS A 419 25.36 -11.09 -3.66
N HIS A 420 25.00 -9.90 -4.12
CA HIS A 420 25.30 -9.47 -5.49
C HIS A 420 26.81 -9.33 -5.75
N GLN A 421 27.57 -8.79 -4.79
CA GLN A 421 29.03 -8.67 -4.91
C GLN A 421 29.72 -10.05 -4.92
N VAL A 422 29.27 -10.99 -4.07
CA VAL A 422 29.79 -12.37 -4.06
C VAL A 422 29.46 -13.08 -5.38
N ASN A 423 28.25 -12.92 -5.91
CA ASN A 423 27.88 -13.54 -7.20
C ASN A 423 28.67 -12.94 -8.39
N GLN A 424 28.93 -11.63 -8.39
CA GLN A 424 29.72 -10.98 -9.44
C GLN A 424 31.20 -11.37 -9.40
N SER A 425 31.81 -11.42 -8.20
CA SER A 425 33.19 -11.91 -8.05
C SER A 425 33.32 -13.38 -8.49
N GLY A 426 32.42 -14.26 -8.03
CA GLY A 426 32.41 -15.65 -8.48
C GLY A 426 32.18 -15.85 -9.99
N GLN A 427 31.40 -14.97 -10.65
CA GLN A 427 31.27 -14.96 -12.11
C GLN A 427 32.55 -14.51 -12.82
N SER A 428 33.24 -13.49 -12.28
CA SER A 428 34.51 -13.01 -12.80
C SER A 428 35.59 -14.10 -12.72
N ASP A 429 35.71 -14.76 -11.57
CA ASP A 429 36.68 -15.84 -11.34
C ASP A 429 36.41 -17.04 -12.26
N ARG A 430 35.13 -17.38 -12.49
CA ARG A 430 34.75 -18.42 -13.46
C ARG A 430 35.10 -18.04 -14.90
N MET A 431 34.91 -16.78 -15.30
CA MET A 431 35.28 -16.31 -16.64
C MET A 431 36.80 -16.33 -16.85
N GLU A 432 37.59 -16.00 -15.82
CA GLU A 432 39.05 -16.15 -15.86
C GLU A 432 39.47 -17.62 -15.96
N ALA A 433 38.86 -18.51 -15.16
CA ALA A 433 39.14 -19.95 -15.23
C ALA A 433 38.86 -20.55 -16.63
N ILE A 434 37.76 -20.16 -17.28
CA ILE A 434 37.43 -20.59 -18.65
C ILE A 434 38.43 -20.03 -19.67
N LYS A 435 38.90 -18.79 -19.50
CA LYS A 435 39.95 -18.23 -20.37
C LYS A 435 41.27 -18.97 -20.21
N VAL A 436 41.64 -19.35 -18.98
CA VAL A 436 42.85 -20.13 -18.70
C VAL A 436 42.73 -21.55 -19.27
N SER A 437 41.57 -22.21 -19.13
CA SER A 437 41.36 -23.55 -19.70
C SER A 437 41.36 -23.56 -21.23
N ASN A 438 40.90 -22.48 -21.88
CA ASN A 438 40.92 -22.36 -23.34
C ASN A 438 42.30 -21.96 -23.91
N PHE A 439 43.24 -21.52 -23.05
CA PHE A 439 44.63 -21.26 -23.44
C PHE A 439 45.55 -22.46 -23.24
N VAL A 440 45.07 -23.49 -22.53
CA VAL A 440 45.74 -24.79 -22.45
C VAL A 440 45.12 -25.69 -23.52
N GLU A 441 45.49 -25.46 -24.78
CA GLU A 441 45.44 -26.56 -25.74
C GLU A 441 46.33 -27.68 -25.19
N PRO A 442 45.85 -28.92 -25.08
CA PRO A 442 46.73 -30.03 -24.80
C PRO A 442 47.66 -30.13 -26.02
N TYR A 443 48.91 -29.70 -25.85
CA TYR A 443 49.99 -30.29 -26.62
C TYR A 443 49.86 -31.80 -26.41
N LYS A 444 49.22 -32.47 -27.38
CA LYS A 444 49.38 -33.90 -27.60
C LYS A 444 50.88 -34.07 -27.79
N MET A 445 51.60 -34.41 -26.73
CA MET A 445 52.89 -35.06 -26.87
C MET A 445 52.58 -36.38 -27.57
N VAL A 446 52.72 -36.37 -28.88
CA VAL A 446 52.82 -37.59 -29.67
C VAL A 446 54.17 -38.17 -29.28
N SER A 447 54.18 -39.07 -28.30
CA SER A 447 55.32 -39.94 -28.08
C SER A 447 55.37 -40.92 -29.27
N MET A 448 56.32 -40.69 -30.17
CA MET A 448 56.68 -41.68 -31.18
C MET A 448 57.64 -42.67 -30.53
N GLN A 449 57.18 -43.90 -30.34
CA GLN A 449 58.02 -45.01 -29.95
C GLN A 449 58.84 -45.43 -31.18
N GLY A 450 60.17 -45.29 -31.11
CA GLY A 450 61.07 -45.79 -32.15
C GLY A 450 61.04 -47.33 -32.19
N GLU A 451 61.40 -47.91 -33.33
CA GLU A 451 61.43 -49.38 -33.55
C GLU A 451 62.34 -50.16 -32.58
N ASP A 452 63.16 -49.48 -31.79
CA ASP A 452 64.03 -50.05 -30.75
C ASP A 452 63.38 -50.12 -29.35
N GLY A 453 62.11 -49.70 -29.22
CA GLY A 453 61.32 -49.84 -28.01
C GLY A 453 61.66 -48.85 -26.88
N ARG A 454 62.46 -47.81 -27.14
CA ARG A 454 62.74 -46.75 -26.16
C ARG A 454 61.86 -45.52 -26.37
N TRP A 455 61.39 -44.95 -25.27
CA TRP A 455 60.63 -43.71 -25.25
C TRP A 455 61.61 -42.52 -25.26
N VAL A 456 61.38 -41.54 -26.15
CA VAL A 456 62.06 -40.22 -26.13
C VAL A 456 61.04 -39.16 -25.76
#